data_AF-A0A9X8N7D7-F1
#
_entry.id   AF-A0A9X8N7D7-F1
#
_cell.length_a   1.000
_cell.length_b   1.000
_cell.length_c   1.000
_cell.angle_alpha   90.00
_cell.angle_beta   90.00
_cell.angle_gamma   90.00
#
_symmetry.space_group_name_H-M   'P 1'
#
loop_
_entity.id
_entity.type
_entity.pdbx_description
1 polymer ?
#
loop_
_entity_poly.entity_id
_entity_poly.type
_entity_poly.pdbx_seq_one_letter_code
_entity_poly.pdbx_strand_id
1 'polypeptide(L)'
;MALSSGLDWLLDDLTKRVEQVRHALVLSNDGLVTGASQGLEQEDAEHLAAVASGLHSLAKGSALHFGVGRVRQTMVEFDDGVLFVTAAGDGSCLCVLAGADSDMGQIAYEMTLLVNRVGEHLGVAVRRPESYPQV
;
A
#
# COMPACT_ATOMS: atom_id res chain seq x y z
N MET A 1 7.25 -17.07 -6.00
CA MET A 1 7.62 -16.23 -7.16
C MET A 1 6.35 -15.63 -7.74
N ALA A 2 6.04 -14.40 -7.32
CA ALA A 2 5.16 -13.48 -8.03
C ALA A 2 5.42 -12.08 -7.46
N LEU A 3 6.57 -11.50 -7.81
CA LEU A 3 6.64 -10.04 -7.92
C LEU A 3 5.74 -9.70 -9.10
N SER A 4 4.50 -9.32 -8.80
CA SER A 4 3.54 -8.93 -9.83
C SER A 4 4.00 -7.61 -10.43
N SER A 5 4.78 -7.71 -11.51
CA SER A 5 5.30 -6.62 -12.34
C SER A 5 4.25 -5.62 -12.86
N GLY A 6 2.97 -5.84 -12.57
CA GLY A 6 1.87 -4.95 -12.94
C GLY A 6 1.71 -3.72 -12.05
N LEU A 7 2.24 -3.71 -10.81
CA LEU A 7 2.04 -2.57 -9.89
C LEU A 7 3.30 -1.71 -9.69
N ASP A 8 4.50 -2.24 -9.95
CA ASP A 8 5.76 -1.53 -9.71
C ASP A 8 5.82 -0.20 -10.45
N TRP A 9 5.38 -0.16 -11.70
CA TRP A 9 5.39 1.08 -12.50
C TRP A 9 4.46 2.17 -11.94
N LEU A 10 3.35 1.81 -11.30
CA LEU A 10 2.45 2.77 -10.65
C LEU A 10 3.11 3.38 -9.42
N LEU A 11 3.89 2.59 -8.69
CA LEU A 11 4.64 3.02 -7.51
C LEU A 11 5.81 3.91 -7.91
N ASP A 12 6.50 3.58 -9.00
CA ASP A 12 7.54 4.43 -9.59
C ASP A 12 6.99 5.78 -10.05
N ASP A 13 5.79 5.80 -10.61
CA ASP A 13 5.14 7.04 -11.02
C ASP A 13 4.81 7.93 -9.81
N LEU A 14 4.46 7.34 -8.66
CA LEU A 14 4.25 8.10 -7.43
C LEU A 14 5.55 8.75 -6.96
N THR A 15 6.66 8.00 -6.90
CA THR A 15 7.96 8.54 -6.45
C THR A 15 8.50 9.62 -7.38
N LYS A 16 8.18 9.55 -8.68
CA LYS A 16 8.52 10.61 -9.66
C LYS A 16 7.66 11.86 -9.54
N ARG A 17 6.38 11.73 -9.16
CA ARG A 17 5.43 12.86 -9.03
C ARG A 17 5.60 13.62 -7.73
N VAL A 18 6.01 12.94 -6.67
CA VAL A 18 6.20 13.52 -5.35
C VAL A 18 7.64 13.27 -4.92
N GLU A 19 8.50 14.26 -5.17
CA GLU A 19 9.95 14.18 -4.93
C GLU A 19 10.30 13.78 -3.48
N GLN A 20 9.44 14.14 -2.51
CA GLN A 20 9.69 13.84 -1.11
C GLN A 20 9.35 12.38 -0.72
N VAL A 21 8.66 11.63 -1.59
CA VAL A 21 8.42 10.20 -1.39
C VAL A 21 9.71 9.43 -1.68
N ARG A 22 10.24 8.76 -0.66
CA ARG A 22 11.45 7.95 -0.74
C ARG A 22 11.14 6.54 -1.24
N HIS A 23 10.11 5.93 -0.68
CA HIS A 23 9.72 4.56 -0.99
C HIS A 23 8.20 4.41 -0.99
N ALA A 24 7.70 3.56 -1.88
CA ALA A 24 6.31 3.13 -1.89
C ALA A 24 6.23 1.62 -2.13
N LEU A 25 5.32 0.94 -1.44
CA LEU A 25 5.01 -0.46 -1.72
C LEU A 25 3.53 -0.77 -1.57
N VAL A 26 3.06 -1.75 -2.32
CA VAL A 26 1.78 -2.42 -2.08
C VAL A 26 2.08 -3.77 -1.44
N LEU A 27 1.30 -4.11 -0.43
CA LEU A 27 1.37 -5.37 0.29
C LEU A 27 -0.02 -5.97 0.46
N SER A 28 -0.10 -7.28 0.64
CA SER A 28 -1.30 -7.96 1.11
C SER A 28 -1.46 -7.83 2.62
N ASN A 29 -2.66 -8.09 3.13
CA ASN A 29 -2.96 -8.00 4.57
C ASN A 29 -2.19 -9.00 5.45
N ASP A 30 -1.60 -10.05 4.86
CA ASP A 30 -0.70 -10.99 5.54
C ASP A 30 0.77 -10.54 5.54
N GLY A 31 1.07 -9.36 4.97
CA GLY A 31 2.40 -8.74 5.01
C GLY A 31 3.31 -9.11 3.86
N LEU A 32 2.82 -9.77 2.80
CA LEU A 32 3.61 -10.08 1.62
C LEU A 32 3.66 -8.87 0.67
N VAL A 33 4.85 -8.55 0.17
CA VAL A 33 5.05 -7.51 -0.84
C VAL A 33 4.45 -7.96 -2.17
N THR A 34 3.57 -7.14 -2.75
CA THR A 34 2.95 -7.38 -4.06
C THR A 34 3.44 -6.41 -5.13
N GLY A 35 3.99 -5.27 -4.74
CA GLY A 35 4.74 -4.38 -5.62
C GLY A 35 5.57 -3.38 -4.83
N ALA A 36 6.67 -2.90 -5.39
CA ALA A 36 7.56 -1.94 -4.74
C ALA A 36 8.08 -0.92 -5.75
N SER A 37 8.29 0.32 -5.30
CA SER A 37 8.96 1.36 -6.08
C SER A 37 10.44 1.03 -6.29
N GLN A 38 10.99 1.45 -7.41
CA GLN A 38 12.41 1.41 -7.72
C GLN A 38 13.24 2.06 -6.60
N GLY A 39 14.36 1.43 -6.27
CA GLY A 39 15.27 1.88 -5.22
C GLY A 39 14.92 1.42 -3.81
N LEU A 40 13.81 0.70 -3.61
CA LEU A 40 13.56 -0.06 -2.38
C LEU A 40 14.10 -1.48 -2.55
N GLU A 41 15.15 -1.83 -1.78
CA GLU A 41 15.71 -3.17 -1.81
C GLU A 41 14.72 -4.20 -1.26
N GLN A 42 14.86 -5.45 -1.69
CA GLN A 42 13.89 -6.49 -1.34
C GLN A 42 13.77 -6.71 0.17
N GLU A 43 14.88 -6.73 0.90
CA GLU A 43 14.91 -6.92 2.35
C GLU A 43 14.20 -5.76 3.07
N ASP A 44 14.46 -4.52 2.65
CA ASP A 44 13.79 -3.33 3.18
C ASP A 44 12.30 -3.32 2.86
N ALA A 45 11.91 -3.77 1.66
CA ALA A 45 10.50 -3.90 1.27
C ALA A 45 9.75 -4.91 2.15
N GLU A 46 10.36 -6.08 2.40
CA GLU A 46 9.80 -7.11 3.27
C GLU A 46 9.67 -6.60 4.71
N HIS A 47 10.69 -5.89 5.22
CA HIS A 47 10.62 -5.27 6.54
C HIS A 47 9.51 -4.22 6.63
N LEU A 48 9.43 -3.32 5.65
CA LEU A 48 8.43 -2.26 5.62
C LEU A 48 7.00 -2.82 5.47
N ALA A 49 6.83 -3.92 4.74
CA ALA A 49 5.56 -4.63 4.64
C ALA A 49 5.12 -5.27 5.97
N ALA A 50 6.06 -5.87 6.71
CA ALA A 50 5.77 -6.40 8.05
C ALA A 50 5.33 -5.30 9.02
N VAL A 51 6.03 -4.15 9.02
CA VAL A 51 5.65 -2.98 9.82
C VAL A 51 4.26 -2.46 9.42
N ALA A 52 4.02 -2.25 8.13
CA ALA A 52 2.77 -1.70 7.63
C ALA A 52 1.56 -2.60 7.93
N SER A 53 1.70 -3.92 7.75
CA SER A 53 0.62 -4.88 8.05
C SER A 53 0.30 -4.95 9.55
N GLY A 54 1.32 -4.86 10.41
CA GLY A 54 1.15 -4.74 11.87
C GLY A 54 0.39 -3.48 12.27
N LEU A 55 0.81 -2.31 11.75
CA LEU A 55 0.14 -1.03 12.00
C LEU A 55 -1.32 -1.05 11.54
N HIS A 56 -1.60 -1.56 10.34
CA HIS A 56 -2.96 -1.64 9.82
C HIS A 56 -3.84 -2.56 10.68
N SER A 57 -3.30 -3.69 11.14
CA SER A 57 -4.00 -4.65 12.00
C SER A 57 -4.35 -4.06 13.36
N LEU A 58 -3.42 -3.34 14.00
CA LEU A 58 -3.65 -2.65 15.27
C LEU A 58 -4.71 -1.56 15.13
N ALA A 59 -4.64 -0.77 14.05
CA ALA A 59 -5.64 0.26 13.75
C ALA A 59 -7.04 -0.35 13.54
N LYS A 60 -7.13 -1.46 12.78
CA LYS A 60 -8.38 -2.19 12.53
C LYS A 60 -8.97 -2.77 13.83
N GLY A 61 -8.13 -3.37 14.67
CA GLY A 61 -8.53 -3.87 15.98
C GLY A 61 -9.09 -2.78 16.88
N SER A 62 -8.44 -1.62 16.90
CA SER A 62 -8.89 -0.44 17.64
C SER A 62 -10.23 0.07 17.12
N ALA A 63 -10.37 0.20 15.80
CA ALA A 63 -11.60 0.67 15.18
C ALA A 63 -12.80 -0.24 15.47
N LEU A 64 -12.57 -1.57 15.46
CA LEU A 64 -13.56 -2.57 15.86
C LEU A 64 -13.91 -2.47 17.35
N HIS A 65 -12.90 -2.38 18.22
CA HIS A 65 -13.09 -2.33 19.67
C HIS A 65 -13.91 -1.11 20.12
N PHE A 66 -13.60 0.06 19.54
CA PHE A 66 -14.28 1.31 19.89
C PHE A 66 -15.50 1.62 19.02
N GLY A 67 -15.79 0.80 18.00
CA GLY A 67 -16.96 0.99 17.12
C GLY A 67 -16.91 2.25 16.27
N VAL A 68 -15.72 2.72 15.87
CA VAL A 68 -15.52 4.00 15.17
C VAL A 68 -15.41 3.86 13.64
N GLY A 69 -15.86 2.73 13.09
CA GLY A 69 -15.92 2.49 11.66
C GLY A 69 -14.64 1.89 11.07
N ARG A 70 -14.32 2.25 9.82
CA ARG A 70 -13.18 1.69 9.08
C ARG A 70 -11.94 2.58 9.21
N VAL A 71 -10.77 1.96 9.25
CA VAL A 71 -9.49 2.67 9.17
C VAL A 71 -9.40 3.37 7.81
N ARG A 72 -9.21 4.69 7.84
CA ARG A 72 -8.97 5.47 6.62
C ARG A 72 -7.49 5.48 6.26
N GLN A 73 -6.64 5.73 7.25
CA GLN A 73 -5.19 5.84 7.10
C GLN A 73 -4.54 5.76 8.49
N THR A 74 -3.33 5.21 8.54
CA THR A 74 -2.40 5.31 9.67
C THR A 74 -1.23 6.20 9.24
N MET A 75 -0.79 7.10 10.13
CA MET A 75 0.35 7.98 9.91
C MET A 75 1.30 7.87 11.11
N VAL A 76 2.59 7.70 10.84
CA VAL A 76 3.64 7.67 11.86
C VAL A 76 4.69 8.72 11.49
N GLU A 77 4.92 9.68 12.39
CA GLU A 77 5.95 10.70 12.23
C GLU A 77 7.24 10.26 12.92
N PHE A 78 8.35 10.44 12.22
CA PHE A 78 9.72 10.31 12.71
C PHE A 78 10.39 11.67 12.61
N ASP A 79 11.54 11.84 13.27
CA ASP A 79 12.31 13.09 13.21
C ASP A 79 12.63 13.50 11.75
N ASP A 80 12.95 12.52 10.89
CA ASP A 80 13.41 12.75 9.51
C ASP A 80 12.49 12.13 8.44
N GLY A 81 11.23 11.83 8.78
CA GLY A 81 10.31 11.21 7.83
C GLY A 81 8.90 10.96 8.35
N VAL A 82 8.04 10.53 7.44
CA VAL A 82 6.67 10.14 7.74
C VAL A 82 6.32 8.87 6.98
N LEU A 83 5.68 7.93 7.67
CA LEU A 83 5.15 6.71 7.10
C LEU A 83 3.63 6.78 7.05
N PHE A 84 3.09 6.56 5.85
CA PHE A 84 1.65 6.43 5.62
C PHE A 84 1.30 4.99 5.29
N VAL A 85 0.23 4.49 5.90
CA VAL A 85 -0.36 3.18 5.57
C VAL A 85 -1.85 3.35 5.35
N THR A 86 -2.35 2.98 4.17
CA THR A 86 -3.77 3.05 3.81
C THR A 86 -4.23 1.76 3.15
N ALA A 87 -5.52 1.47 3.21
CA ALA A 87 -6.11 0.36 2.47
C ALA A 87 -6.02 0.63 0.95
N ALA A 88 -5.65 -0.39 0.17
CA ALA A 88 -5.47 -0.33 -1.28
C ALA A 88 -6.41 -1.28 -2.04
N GLY A 89 -7.64 -1.43 -1.56
CA GLY A 89 -8.61 -2.41 -2.03
C GLY A 89 -8.86 -3.51 -0.99
N ASP A 90 -9.60 -4.54 -1.37
CA ASP A 90 -9.90 -5.66 -0.47
C ASP A 90 -8.67 -6.58 -0.35
N GLY A 91 -8.10 -6.62 0.86
CA GLY A 91 -7.00 -7.53 1.19
C GLY A 91 -5.60 -6.96 0.94
N SER A 92 -5.47 -5.67 0.62
CA SER A 92 -4.18 -5.02 0.35
C SER A 92 -4.07 -3.64 1.00
N CYS A 93 -2.83 -3.22 1.23
CA CYS A 93 -2.46 -1.92 1.76
C CYS A 93 -1.40 -1.26 0.87
N LEU A 94 -1.46 0.06 0.79
CA LEU A 94 -0.40 0.91 0.25
C LEU A 94 0.38 1.51 1.41
N CYS A 95 1.69 1.40 1.35
CA CYS A 95 2.63 1.96 2.30
C CYS A 95 3.55 2.97 1.58
N VAL A 96 3.73 4.16 2.15
CA VAL A 96 4.55 5.23 1.58
C VAL A 96 5.43 5.83 2.68
N LEU A 97 6.75 5.84 2.45
CA LEU A 97 7.72 6.53 3.30
C LEU A 97 8.19 7.80 2.60
N ALA A 98 8.08 8.94 3.27
CA ALA A 98 8.50 10.24 2.76
C ALA A 98 9.39 10.99 3.75
N GLY A 99 10.08 12.03 3.29
CA GLY A 99 10.90 12.90 4.14
C GLY A 99 10.07 13.81 5.05
N ALA A 100 10.69 14.38 6.09
CA ALA A 100 10.01 15.25 7.06
C ALA A 100 9.44 16.53 6.43
N ASP A 101 10.10 17.10 5.42
CA ASP A 101 9.69 18.34 4.75
C ASP A 101 8.60 18.14 3.68
N SER A 102 7.89 17.01 3.71
CA SER A 102 6.90 16.67 2.70
C SER A 102 5.60 17.45 2.84
N ASP A 103 5.02 17.85 1.70
CA ASP A 103 3.61 18.29 1.68
C ASP A 103 2.70 17.06 1.89
N MET A 104 2.25 16.87 3.13
CA MET A 104 1.36 15.76 3.50
C MET A 104 0.05 15.78 2.71
N GLY A 105 -0.44 16.95 2.30
CA GLY A 105 -1.64 17.09 1.49
C GLY A 105 -1.44 16.55 0.09
N GLN A 106 -0.30 16.89 -0.53
CA GLN A 106 0.09 16.35 -1.84
C GLN A 106 0.30 14.83 -1.80
N ILE A 107 0.98 14.31 -0.77
CA ILE A 107 1.17 12.86 -0.60
C ILE A 107 -0.18 12.16 -0.47
N ALA A 108 -1.06 12.63 0.41
CA ALA A 108 -2.37 12.01 0.61
C ALA A 108 -3.23 12.04 -0.67
N TYR A 109 -3.13 13.11 -1.45
CA TYR A 109 -3.82 13.23 -2.74
C TYR A 109 -3.32 12.19 -3.76
N GLU A 110 -2.01 12.10 -3.97
CA GLU A 110 -1.42 11.14 -4.92
C GLU A 110 -1.61 9.69 -4.45
N MET A 111 -1.53 9.42 -3.14
CA MET A 111 -1.89 8.12 -2.57
C MET A 111 -3.34 7.73 -2.87
N THR A 112 -4.27 8.67 -2.77
CA THR A 112 -5.69 8.44 -3.09
C THR A 112 -5.86 8.07 -4.56
N LEU A 113 -5.18 8.78 -5.47
CA LEU A 113 -5.18 8.45 -6.90
C LEU A 113 -4.57 7.07 -7.17
N LEU A 114 -3.47 6.75 -6.51
CA LEU A 114 -2.78 5.47 -6.66
C LEU A 114 -3.66 4.31 -6.19
N VAL A 115 -4.28 4.41 -5.01
CA VAL A 115 -5.20 3.39 -4.48
C VAL A 115 -6.33 3.09 -5.46
N ASN A 116 -6.90 4.12 -6.10
CA ASN A 116 -7.95 3.93 -7.11
C ASN A 116 -7.42 3.12 -8.32
N ARG A 117 -6.21 3.44 -8.81
CA ARG A 117 -5.58 2.71 -9.93
C ARG A 117 -5.20 1.28 -9.57
N VAL A 118 -4.69 1.06 -8.36
CA VAL A 118 -4.37 -0.29 -7.84
C VAL A 118 -5.65 -1.12 -7.77
N GLY A 119 -6.76 -0.55 -7.29
CA GLY A 119 -8.06 -1.21 -7.26
C GLY A 119 -8.56 -1.65 -8.64
N GLU A 120 -8.37 -0.83 -9.67
CA GLU A 120 -8.69 -1.20 -11.06
C GLU A 120 -7.83 -2.38 -11.55
N HIS A 121 -6.52 -2.37 -11.29
CA HIS A 121 -5.61 -3.42 -11.74
C HIS A 121 -5.82 -4.76 -11.01
N LEU A 122 -6.06 -4.72 -9.69
CA LEU A 122 -6.38 -5.90 -8.88
C LEU A 122 -7.78 -6.45 -9.22
N GLY A 123 -8.76 -5.58 -9.46
CA GLY A 123 -10.10 -5.97 -9.91
C GLY A 123 -10.11 -6.65 -11.29
N VAL A 124 -9.18 -6.29 -12.17
CA VAL A 124 -8.98 -6.95 -13.48
C VAL A 124 -8.34 -8.34 -13.34
N ALA A 125 -7.45 -8.54 -12.37
CA ALA A 125 -6.83 -9.86 -12.11
C ALA A 125 -7.82 -10.90 -11.53
N VAL A 126 -8.90 -10.48 -10.86
CA VAL A 126 -9.88 -11.35 -10.18
C VAL A 126 -10.97 -11.91 -11.13
N ARG A 127 -10.65 -12.28 -12.37
CA ARG A 127 -11.56 -13.08 -13.21
C ARG A 127 -10.89 -14.25 -13.93
N ARG A 128 -11.09 -15.45 -13.35
CA ARG A 128 -11.46 -16.65 -14.13
C ARG A 128 -12.22 -17.64 -13.21
N PRO A 129 -13.57 -17.68 -13.26
CA PRO A 129 -14.26 -18.89 -12.85
C PRO A 129 -13.94 -19.95 -13.91
N GLU A 130 -13.22 -20.99 -13.52
CA GLU A 130 -13.12 -22.20 -14.33
C GLU A 130 -14.49 -22.88 -14.32
N SER A 131 -15.23 -22.72 -15.43
CA SER A 131 -16.43 -23.51 -15.68
C SER A 131 -16.02 -24.97 -15.87
N TYR A 132 -16.23 -25.80 -14.84
CA TYR A 132 -16.17 -27.26 -15.01
C TYR A 132 -17.32 -27.73 -15.90
N PRO A 133 -17.08 -28.56 -16.93
CA PRO A 133 -18.15 -29.17 -17.71
C PRO A 133 -18.91 -30.14 -16.80
N GLN A 134 -20.22 -29.94 -16.68
CA GLN A 134 -21.11 -30.87 -16.01
C GLN A 134 -21.25 -32.12 -16.90
N VAL A 135 -20.93 -33.29 -16.35
CA VAL A 135 -21.19 -34.61 -16.94
C VAL A 135 -22.63 -35.05 -16.68
#